data_AF-A0A1K1R814-F1
#
_entry.id   AF-A0A1K1R814-F1
#
_cell.length_a   1.000
_cell.length_b   1.000
_cell.length_c   1.000
_cell.angle_alpha   90.00
_cell.angle_beta   90.00
_cell.angle_gamma   90.00
#
_symmetry.space_group_name_H-M   'P 1'
#
loop_
_entity.id
_entity.type
_entity.pdbx_description
1 polymer ?
#
loop_
_entity_poly.entity_id
_entity_poly.type
_entity_poly.pdbx_seq_one_letter_code
_entity_poly.pdbx_strand_id
1 'polypeptide(L)'
;MALEGMQEQGADSCKSEAVAWIWHTFFVFRKYSNPERSRTLDMLGFLFNERECRELDYVLRKELDEMLFDLNDKRIDSDIKTAIESRYRTIFRMYARLASPKEISRYARNRMYH
;
A
#
# COMPACT_ATOMS: atom_id res chain seq x y z
N MET A 1 -28.73 18.09 43.74
CA MET A 1 -29.31 17.97 42.39
C MET A 1 -28.17 18.24 41.42
N ALA A 2 -27.30 17.25 41.25
CA ALA A 2 -27.35 16.28 40.16
C ALA A 2 -27.13 16.97 38.81
N LEU A 3 -25.92 16.89 38.26
CA LEU A 3 -25.60 15.89 37.24
C LEU A 3 -24.11 15.94 36.86
N GLU A 4 -23.62 14.74 36.62
CA GLU A 4 -22.26 14.33 36.30
C GLU A 4 -21.79 14.84 34.93
N GLY A 5 -20.48 14.78 34.73
CA GLY A 5 -19.85 14.95 33.42
C GLY A 5 -18.37 14.63 33.48
N MET A 6 -18.07 13.34 33.63
CA MET A 6 -16.73 12.75 33.53
C MET A 6 -16.00 13.23 32.27
N GLN A 7 -14.74 13.63 32.41
CA GLN A 7 -13.85 13.76 31.25
C GLN A 7 -12.65 12.83 31.45
N GLU A 8 -12.83 11.62 30.93
CA GLU A 8 -11.80 10.63 30.68
C GLU A 8 -10.76 11.20 29.71
N GLN A 9 -9.48 11.25 30.10
CA GLN A 9 -8.38 11.26 29.16
C GLN A 9 -7.26 10.36 29.68
N GLY A 10 -7.23 9.14 29.15
CA GLY A 10 -6.25 8.12 29.44
C GLY A 10 -6.43 6.91 28.52
N ALA A 11 -6.49 7.13 27.20
CA ALA A 11 -6.77 6.05 26.24
C ALA A 11 -6.11 6.24 24.85
N ASP A 12 -4.86 6.73 24.80
CA ASP A 12 -4.16 6.93 23.51
C ASP A 12 -2.90 6.08 23.31
N SER A 13 -2.51 5.23 24.26
CA SER A 13 -1.32 4.37 24.08
C SER A 13 -1.62 3.02 23.39
N CYS A 14 -2.84 2.47 23.54
CA CYS A 14 -3.13 1.07 23.14
C CYS A 14 -3.65 0.90 21.70
N LYS A 15 -3.96 1.98 20.98
CA LYS A 15 -4.55 1.91 19.62
C LYS A 15 -3.54 1.68 18.50
N SER A 16 -2.24 1.89 18.75
CA SER A 16 -1.18 1.75 17.74
C SER A 16 -0.73 0.31 17.51
N GLU A 17 -0.79 -0.55 18.53
CA GLU A 17 -0.39 -1.96 18.39
C GLU A 17 -1.44 -2.80 17.66
N ALA A 18 -2.74 -2.57 17.92
CA ALA A 18 -3.81 -3.32 17.26
C ALA A 18 -3.84 -3.12 15.73
N VAL A 19 -3.60 -1.88 15.26
CA VAL A 19 -3.47 -1.61 13.81
C VAL A 19 -2.22 -2.24 13.22
N ALA A 20 -1.13 -2.36 13.98
CA ALA A 20 0.08 -3.03 13.55
C ALA A 20 -0.12 -4.55 13.40
N TRP A 21 -0.87 -5.19 14.31
CA TRP A 21 -1.22 -6.62 14.18
C TRP A 21 -2.23 -6.89 13.05
N ILE A 22 -3.21 -6.01 12.85
CA ILE A 22 -4.12 -6.09 11.70
C ILE A 22 -3.34 -5.90 10.40
N TRP A 23 -2.41 -4.94 10.33
CA TRP A 23 -1.53 -4.76 9.18
C TRP A 23 -0.57 -5.92 8.97
N HIS A 24 0.02 -6.48 10.02
CA HIS A 24 0.94 -7.60 9.91
C HIS A 24 0.20 -8.86 9.43
N THR A 25 -0.97 -9.13 10.01
CA THR A 25 -1.81 -10.27 9.60
C THR A 25 -2.37 -10.06 8.19
N PHE A 26 -2.80 -8.85 7.84
CA PHE A 26 -3.30 -8.53 6.50
C PHE A 26 -2.20 -8.48 5.43
N PHE A 27 -0.99 -8.02 5.77
CA PHE A 27 0.17 -8.02 4.88
C PHE A 27 0.70 -9.45 4.65
N VAL A 28 0.73 -10.28 5.70
CA VAL A 28 1.02 -11.72 5.58
C VAL A 28 -0.09 -12.43 4.79
N PHE A 29 -1.36 -12.17 5.06
CA PHE A 29 -2.50 -12.79 4.35
C PHE A 29 -2.62 -12.34 2.89
N ARG A 30 -2.31 -11.07 2.57
CA ARG A 30 -2.26 -10.55 1.19
C ARG A 30 -1.02 -11.03 0.43
N LYS A 31 0.06 -11.43 1.13
CA LYS A 31 1.16 -12.17 0.48
C LYS A 31 0.71 -13.54 -0.05
N TYR A 32 -0.39 -14.10 0.48
CA TYR A 32 -0.90 -15.44 0.15
C TYR A 32 -2.20 -15.48 -0.68
N SER A 33 -2.96 -14.39 -0.80
CA SER A 33 -4.20 -14.37 -1.60
C SER A 33 -3.98 -13.84 -3.03
N ASN A 34 -3.31 -14.62 -3.88
CA ASN A 34 -3.49 -14.55 -5.33
C ASN A 34 -3.13 -15.90 -5.98
N PRO A 35 -4.11 -16.77 -6.29
CA PRO A 35 -3.82 -18.10 -6.81
C PRO A 35 -3.67 -18.15 -8.33
N GLU A 36 -3.77 -17.04 -9.08
CA GLU A 36 -3.71 -17.08 -10.54
C GLU A 36 -2.50 -16.32 -11.11
N ARG A 37 -1.48 -17.10 -11.48
CA ARG A 37 -0.92 -17.24 -12.84
C ARG A 37 0.61 -17.37 -12.88
N SER A 38 1.01 -18.49 -13.48
CA SER A 38 2.32 -19.12 -13.69
C SER A 38 3.43 -18.25 -14.29
N ARG A 39 4.69 -18.56 -13.87
CA ARG A 39 5.99 -18.50 -14.59
C ARG A 39 6.39 -17.13 -15.18
N THR A 40 7.44 -16.45 -14.71
CA THR A 40 8.81 -16.90 -14.47
C THR A 40 9.33 -16.45 -13.10
N LEU A 41 10.02 -17.35 -12.40
CA LEU A 41 10.67 -17.07 -11.11
C LEU A 41 12.17 -16.92 -11.35
N ASP A 42 12.55 -15.92 -12.13
CA ASP A 42 13.92 -15.41 -12.09
C ASP A 42 13.92 -14.28 -11.06
N MET A 43 14.11 -14.65 -9.79
CA MET A 43 14.39 -13.64 -8.76
C MET A 43 15.82 -13.14 -8.96
N LEU A 44 15.95 -12.01 -9.65
CA LEU A 44 17.17 -11.21 -9.65
C LEU A 44 17.25 -10.40 -8.35
N GLY A 45 18.32 -10.63 -7.59
CA GLY A 45 18.71 -9.76 -6.48
C GLY A 45 19.56 -8.59 -6.99
N PHE A 46 19.33 -7.41 -6.45
CA PHE A 46 20.14 -6.21 -6.70
C PHE A 46 20.71 -5.71 -5.38
N LEU A 47 21.98 -5.31 -5.38
CA LEU A 47 22.60 -4.62 -4.26
C LEU A 47 22.59 -3.12 -4.57
N PHE A 48 21.92 -2.34 -3.73
CA PHE A 48 21.83 -0.89 -3.86
C PHE A 48 22.62 -0.21 -2.74
N ASN A 49 23.27 0.90 -3.07
CA ASN A 49 23.78 1.83 -2.07
C ASN A 49 22.64 2.71 -1.50
N GLU A 50 22.91 3.44 -0.41
CA GLU A 50 21.87 4.27 0.22
C GLU A 50 21.28 5.35 -0.69
N ARG A 51 22.08 5.92 -1.59
CA ARG A 51 21.61 6.92 -2.54
C ARG A 51 20.67 6.29 -3.55
N GLU A 52 21.03 5.14 -4.12
CA GLU A 52 20.20 4.38 -5.05
C GLU A 52 18.89 3.93 -4.40
N CYS A 53 18.92 3.50 -3.13
CA CYS A 53 17.70 3.17 -2.39
C CYS A 53 16.76 4.38 -2.26
N ARG A 54 17.29 5.58 -2.00
CA ARG A 54 16.49 6.81 -1.91
C ARG A 54 15.89 7.21 -3.25
N GLU A 55 16.67 7.13 -4.33
CA GLU A 55 16.17 7.43 -5.67
C GLU A 55 15.10 6.41 -6.10
N LEU A 56 15.32 5.12 -5.81
CA LEU A 56 14.36 4.08 -6.12
C LEU A 56 13.04 4.25 -5.33
N ASP A 57 13.13 4.60 -4.04
CA ASP A 57 11.96 4.95 -3.23
C ASP A 57 11.20 6.15 -3.84
N TYR A 58 11.90 7.22 -4.23
CA TYR A 58 11.31 8.40 -4.86
C TYR A 58 10.61 8.06 -6.19
N VAL A 59 11.28 7.32 -7.08
CA VAL A 59 10.74 6.95 -8.40
C VAL A 59 9.50 6.08 -8.24
N LEU A 60 9.52 5.09 -7.34
CA LEU A 60 8.38 4.21 -7.13
C LEU A 60 7.17 4.96 -6.55
N ARG A 61 7.39 5.91 -5.62
CA ARG A 61 6.30 6.75 -5.09
C ARG A 61 5.70 7.64 -6.17
N LYS A 62 6.54 8.34 -6.93
CA LYS A 62 6.10 9.23 -8.00
C LYS A 62 5.27 8.49 -9.04
N GLU A 63 5.74 7.32 -9.47
CA GLU A 63 5.02 6.49 -10.43
C GLU A 63 3.67 6.02 -9.87
N LEU A 64 3.60 5.64 -8.59
CA LEU A 64 2.33 5.32 -7.93
C LEU A 64 1.38 6.52 -7.88
N ASP A 65 1.89 7.71 -7.54
CA ASP A 65 1.09 8.93 -7.48
C ASP A 65 0.51 9.31 -8.84
N GLU A 66 1.32 9.23 -9.92
CA GLU A 66 0.87 9.48 -11.29
C GLU A 66 -0.21 8.48 -11.73
N MET A 67 -0.01 7.18 -11.50
CA MET A 67 -1.02 6.18 -11.83
C MET A 67 -2.30 6.35 -11.00
N LEU A 68 -2.20 6.73 -9.74
CA LEU A 68 -3.38 7.01 -8.91
C LEU A 68 -4.14 8.24 -9.41
N PHE A 69 -3.42 9.26 -9.86
CA PHE A 69 -4.01 10.44 -10.48
C PHE A 69 -4.78 10.08 -11.75
N ASP A 70 -4.17 9.31 -12.65
CA ASP A 70 -4.82 8.85 -13.88
C ASP A 70 -6.06 7.99 -13.58
N LEU A 71 -5.96 7.06 -12.62
CA LEU A 71 -7.08 6.17 -12.26
C LEU A 71 -8.27 6.91 -11.62
N ASN A 72 -8.06 8.13 -11.12
CA ASN A 72 -9.11 8.98 -10.59
C ASN A 72 -9.87 9.75 -11.69
N ASP A 73 -9.32 9.82 -12.91
CA ASP A 73 -10.02 10.39 -14.06
C ASP A 73 -11.12 9.45 -14.57
N LYS A 74 -12.36 9.94 -14.54
CA LYS A 74 -13.55 9.21 -15.02
C LYS A 74 -13.64 9.14 -16.54
N ARG A 75 -12.84 9.92 -17.26
CA ARG A 75 -12.85 10.03 -18.72
C ARG A 75 -11.93 9.03 -19.41
N ILE A 76 -11.11 8.31 -18.65
CA ILE A 76 -10.22 7.28 -19.18
C ILE A 76 -11.03 6.07 -19.65
N ASP A 77 -10.66 5.55 -20.81
CA ASP A 77 -11.20 4.32 -21.38
C ASP A 77 -10.93 3.10 -20.47
N SER A 78 -11.87 2.16 -20.42
CA SER A 78 -11.78 0.99 -19.54
C SER A 78 -10.56 0.10 -19.82
N ASP A 79 -10.13 0.00 -21.07
CA ASP A 79 -8.98 -0.83 -21.45
C ASP A 79 -7.68 -0.18 -20.96
N ILE A 80 -7.58 1.15 -21.11
CA ILE A 80 -6.47 1.95 -20.59
C ILE A 80 -6.44 1.85 -19.06
N LYS A 81 -7.59 1.97 -18.41
CA LYS A 81 -7.71 1.83 -16.94
C LYS A 81 -7.17 0.48 -16.46
N THR A 82 -7.54 -0.60 -17.15
CA THR A 82 -7.07 -1.96 -16.83
C THR A 82 -5.55 -2.08 -16.99
N ALA A 83 -4.98 -1.46 -18.02
CA ALA A 83 -3.53 -1.42 -18.23
C ALA A 83 -2.82 -0.67 -17.08
N ILE A 84 -3.34 0.49 -16.66
CA ILE A 84 -2.80 1.27 -15.54
C ILE A 84 -2.91 0.49 -14.22
N GLU A 85 -4.03 -0.20 -13.97
CA GLU A 85 -4.18 -1.04 -12.77
C GLU A 85 -3.19 -2.22 -12.73
N SER A 86 -2.91 -2.83 -13.88
CA SER A 86 -1.89 -3.88 -14.00
C SER A 86 -0.49 -3.37 -13.68
N ARG A 87 -0.14 -2.18 -14.20
CA ARG A 87 1.14 -1.51 -13.91
C ARG A 87 1.23 -1.13 -12.44
N TYR A 88 0.19 -0.51 -11.88
CA TYR A 88 0.08 -0.13 -10.47
C TYR A 88 0.31 -1.33 -9.55
N ARG A 89 -0.28 -2.49 -9.84
CA ARG A 89 -0.07 -3.71 -9.04
C ARG A 89 1.40 -4.14 -9.00
N THR A 90 2.12 -4.00 -10.11
CA THR A 90 3.53 -4.37 -10.21
C THR A 90 4.41 -3.40 -9.42
N ILE A 91 4.24 -2.09 -9.65
CA ILE A 91 5.00 -1.05 -8.95
C ILE A 91 4.71 -1.06 -7.46
N PHE A 92 3.46 -1.22 -7.04
CA PHE A 92 3.09 -1.32 -5.63
C PHE A 92 3.79 -2.50 -4.94
N ARG A 93 3.91 -3.65 -5.61
CA ARG A 93 4.64 -4.81 -5.07
C ARG A 93 6.15 -4.58 -4.99
N MET A 94 6.73 -3.75 -5.86
CA MET A 94 8.13 -3.34 -5.77
C MET A 94 8.33 -2.38 -4.59
N TYR A 95 7.48 -1.36 -4.47
CA TYR A 95 7.51 -0.38 -3.39
C TYR A 95 7.33 -1.02 -2.01
N ALA A 96 6.40 -1.97 -1.89
CA ALA A 96 6.15 -2.70 -0.65
C ALA A 96 7.34 -3.56 -0.15
N ARG A 97 8.40 -3.74 -0.96
CA ARG A 97 9.65 -4.39 -0.52
C ARG A 97 10.61 -3.44 0.20
N LEU A 98 10.45 -2.12 -0.01
CA LEU A 98 11.36 -1.09 0.49
C LEU A 98 10.71 -0.24 1.59
N ALA A 99 9.42 0.03 1.47
CA ALA A 99 8.72 1.02 2.28
C ALA A 99 8.27 0.48 3.64
N SER A 100 8.15 1.38 4.61
CA SER A 100 7.57 1.05 5.92
C SER A 100 6.05 0.80 5.82
N PRO A 101 5.45 0.02 6.73
CA PRO A 101 4.00 -0.26 6.70
C PRO A 101 3.14 1.01 6.69
N LYS A 102 3.58 2.07 7.39
CA LYS A 102 2.91 3.37 7.43
C LYS A 102 2.84 4.02 6.05
N GLU A 103 3.90 3.91 5.25
CA GLU A 103 3.96 4.53 3.93
C GLU A 103 3.21 3.69 2.90
N ILE A 104 3.29 2.36 2.99
CA ILE A 104 2.49 1.45 2.16
C ILE A 104 0.98 1.73 2.32
N SER A 105 0.53 2.06 3.54
CA SER A 105 -0.87 2.36 3.81
C SER A 105 -1.44 3.52 2.99
N ARG A 106 -0.61 4.50 2.63
CA ARG A 106 -1.03 5.66 1.80
C ARG A 106 -1.43 5.24 0.40
N TYR A 107 -0.78 4.20 -0.10
CA TYR A 107 -1.02 3.65 -1.42
C TYR A 107 -1.94 2.44 -1.38
N ALA A 108 -2.44 2.02 -0.21
CA ALA A 108 -3.27 0.84 -0.09
C ALA A 108 -4.68 1.12 -0.65
N ARG A 109 -4.91 0.74 -1.90
CA ARG A 109 -6.28 0.71 -2.45
C ARG A 109 -7.03 -0.50 -1.91
N ASN A 110 -8.17 -0.24 -1.26
CA ASN A 110 -9.15 -1.27 -0.97
C ASN A 110 -9.78 -1.71 -2.30
N ARG A 111 -9.82 -3.01 -2.59
CA ARG A 111 -10.61 -3.55 -3.71
C ARG A 111 -12.10 -3.51 -3.37
N MET A 112 -12.59 -2.34 -2.99
CA MET A 112 -14.01 -2.10 -2.81
C MET A 112 -14.42 -1.14 -3.92
N TYR A 113 -15.51 -1.49 -4.60
CA TYR A 113 -16.17 -0.84 -5.74
C TYR A 113 -15.68 -1.31 -7.12
N HIS A 114 -16.55 -1.74 -8.04
CA HIS A 114 -17.99 -2.02 -8.03
C HIS A 114 -18.28 -2.95 -9.22
#